data_AF-A7S4I4-F1
#
_entry.id   AF-A7S4I4-F1
#
_cell.length_a   1.000
_cell.length_b   1.000
_cell.length_c   1.000
_cell.angle_alpha   90.00
_cell.angle_beta   90.00
_cell.angle_gamma   90.00
#
_symmetry.space_group_name_H-M   'P 1'
#
loop_
_entity.id
_entity.type
_entity.pdbx_description
1 polymer ?
#
loop_
_entity_poly.entity_id
_entity_poly.type
_entity_poly.pdbx_seq_one_letter_code
_entity_poly.pdbx_strand_id
1 'polypeptide(L)'
;LAQLQCQGVYPTLAMTDVRGLGSNKGCSKTKLWSLFSFDSLNECLDSDPSPPELMYVAATRHSTKRRIPVYTRAIMDFNFGAAPVDSEPAIVYMNLENTGTVPSEWAFLFPSDLQLELEYWAETGEYDADELHEMQVMDSKLFTVEPRKGTLAPGCCQTITCTYRHLFTGLNKLPVIFKVTRGREILLNFIGVTVDPEAYYVHFASTKHMFEPVPVGGNSPPVQIYELHNGG
;
A
#
# COMPACT_ATOMS: atom_id res chain seq x y z
N LEU A 1 38.39 11.07 -32.83
CA LEU A 1 37.14 11.57 -32.23
C LEU A 1 36.56 10.45 -31.39
N ALA A 2 36.46 10.62 -30.06
CA ALA A 2 35.83 9.64 -29.18
C ALA A 2 34.35 9.97 -29.05
N GLN A 3 33.48 8.98 -29.28
CA GLN A 3 32.04 9.12 -29.14
C GLN A 3 31.67 8.65 -27.72
N LEU A 4 31.09 9.54 -26.92
CA LEU A 4 30.69 9.25 -25.56
C LEU A 4 29.17 9.06 -25.53
N GLN A 5 28.72 7.89 -25.09
CA GLN A 5 27.31 7.58 -24.87
C GLN A 5 27.04 7.51 -23.37
N CYS A 6 26.07 8.30 -22.89
CA CYS A 6 25.54 8.23 -21.54
C CYS A 6 24.08 7.81 -21.61
N GLN A 7 23.67 6.83 -20.80
CA GLN A 7 22.28 6.43 -20.64
C GLN A 7 21.84 6.76 -19.21
N GLY A 8 20.77 7.54 -19.08
CA GLY A 8 20.12 7.74 -17.79
C GLY A 8 19.32 6.49 -17.40
N VAL A 9 19.35 6.14 -16.13
CA VAL A 9 18.55 5.05 -15.56
C VAL A 9 17.69 5.58 -14.43
N TYR A 10 16.49 5.03 -14.27
CA TYR A 10 15.62 5.35 -13.15
C TYR A 10 15.94 4.47 -11.93
N PRO A 11 15.66 4.94 -10.71
CA PRO A 11 15.82 4.11 -9.51
C PRO A 11 14.78 2.99 -9.51
N THR A 12 15.21 1.76 -9.30
CA THR A 12 14.34 0.56 -9.20
C THR A 12 14.40 -0.03 -7.80
N LEU A 13 13.25 -0.48 -7.32
CA LEU A 13 13.09 -1.06 -5.99
C LEU A 13 12.25 -2.33 -6.09
N ALA A 14 12.40 -3.24 -5.13
CA ALA A 14 11.56 -4.43 -5.05
C ALA A 14 11.27 -4.79 -3.58
N MET A 15 10.05 -5.24 -3.31
CA MET A 15 9.75 -6.00 -2.11
C MET A 15 10.28 -7.42 -2.27
N THR A 16 11.03 -7.90 -1.29
CA THR A 16 11.73 -9.21 -1.35
C THR A 16 11.30 -10.19 -0.27
N ASP A 17 10.78 -9.69 0.84
CA ASP A 17 10.30 -10.51 1.95
C ASP A 17 9.11 -9.86 2.66
N VAL A 18 8.30 -10.70 3.32
CA VAL A 18 7.16 -10.26 4.11
C VAL A 18 6.91 -11.19 5.29
N ARG A 19 6.55 -10.62 6.44
CA ARG A 19 6.20 -11.37 7.66
C ARG A 19 5.11 -10.67 8.46
N GLY A 20 4.11 -11.42 8.88
CA GLY A 20 3.02 -10.95 9.75
C GLY A 20 3.28 -11.23 11.23
N LEU A 21 2.88 -10.32 12.10
CA LEU A 21 2.78 -10.46 13.55
C LEU A 21 1.43 -9.92 14.07
N GLY A 22 1.20 -10.05 15.38
CA GLY A 22 -0.06 -9.66 16.02
C GLY A 22 -1.24 -10.45 15.45
N SER A 23 -2.32 -9.79 15.02
CA SER A 23 -3.45 -10.49 14.40
C SER A 23 -3.07 -11.23 13.10
N ASN A 24 -1.96 -10.86 12.45
CA ASN A 24 -1.46 -11.51 11.24
C ASN A 24 -0.44 -12.64 11.49
N LYS A 25 -0.20 -13.02 12.75
CA LYS A 25 0.80 -14.06 13.10
C LYS A 25 0.54 -15.43 12.45
N GLY A 26 -0.72 -15.74 12.13
CA GLY A 26 -1.13 -16.99 11.48
C GLY A 26 -1.09 -16.97 9.95
N CYS A 27 -0.87 -15.82 9.32
CA CYS A 27 -0.86 -15.69 7.86
C CYS A 27 0.44 -16.23 7.26
N SER A 28 0.33 -17.05 6.23
CA SER A 28 1.49 -17.52 5.47
C SER A 28 2.16 -16.37 4.69
N LYS A 29 3.45 -16.52 4.37
CA LYS A 29 4.18 -15.53 3.57
C LYS A 29 3.49 -15.28 2.21
N THR A 30 3.07 -16.34 1.53
CA THR A 30 2.34 -16.27 0.24
C THR A 30 1.03 -15.51 0.38
N LYS A 31 0.28 -15.73 1.45
CA LYS A 31 -0.98 -15.01 1.71
C LYS A 31 -0.75 -13.52 1.92
N LEU A 32 0.23 -13.16 2.75
CA LEU A 32 0.59 -11.75 2.98
C LEU A 32 1.09 -11.07 1.70
N TRP A 33 1.88 -11.78 0.89
CA TRP A 33 2.36 -11.30 -0.40
C TRP A 33 1.21 -10.92 -1.34
N SER A 34 0.18 -11.77 -1.38
CA SER A 34 -1.04 -11.52 -2.15
C SER A 34 -1.89 -10.39 -1.56
N LEU A 35 -2.09 -10.35 -0.24
CA LEU A 35 -2.86 -9.30 0.44
C LEU A 35 -2.27 -7.89 0.27
N PHE A 36 -0.94 -7.80 0.10
CA PHE A 36 -0.23 -6.55 -0.15
C PHE A 36 0.09 -6.31 -1.63
N SER A 37 -0.46 -7.14 -2.53
CA SER A 37 -0.30 -6.99 -3.99
C SER A 37 1.17 -6.87 -4.44
N PHE A 38 2.10 -7.56 -3.79
CA PHE A 38 3.54 -7.31 -4.00
C PHE A 38 4.06 -7.69 -5.39
N ASP A 39 3.42 -8.62 -6.09
CA ASP A 39 3.76 -8.93 -7.48
C ASP A 39 3.51 -7.70 -8.38
N SER A 40 2.29 -7.15 -8.33
CA SER A 40 1.94 -5.95 -9.09
C SER A 40 2.71 -4.71 -8.64
N LEU A 41 3.04 -4.61 -7.34
CA LEU A 41 3.92 -3.56 -6.83
C LEU A 41 5.30 -3.63 -7.46
N ASN A 42 5.92 -4.82 -7.44
CA ASN A 42 7.25 -5.03 -7.99
C ASN A 42 7.29 -4.80 -9.51
N GLU A 43 6.28 -5.28 -10.25
CA GLU A 43 6.14 -4.98 -11.69
C GLU A 43 6.05 -3.47 -11.95
N CYS A 44 5.30 -2.74 -11.10
CA CYS A 44 5.23 -1.29 -11.20
C CYS A 44 6.58 -0.63 -10.89
N LEU A 45 7.30 -1.08 -9.86
CA LEU A 45 8.57 -0.47 -9.44
C LEU A 45 9.73 -0.75 -10.40
N ASP A 46 9.66 -1.83 -11.17
CA ASP A 46 10.66 -2.19 -12.20
C ASP A 46 10.41 -1.48 -13.54
N SER A 47 9.22 -0.91 -13.73
CA SER A 47 8.82 -0.23 -14.96
C SER A 47 9.13 1.27 -14.93
N ASP A 48 9.43 1.87 -16.09
CA ASP A 48 9.72 3.31 -16.21
C ASP A 48 8.58 4.21 -15.69
N PRO A 49 8.89 5.35 -15.04
CA PRO A 49 7.90 6.33 -14.62
C PRO A 49 7.31 7.09 -15.79
N SER A 50 6.02 7.36 -15.67
CA SER A 50 5.31 8.26 -16.56
C SER A 50 5.69 9.73 -16.30
N PRO A 51 5.60 10.61 -17.32
CA PRO A 51 5.97 12.02 -17.15
C PRO A 51 5.30 12.75 -15.98
N PRO A 52 3.99 12.53 -15.67
CA PRO A 52 3.36 13.14 -14.49
C PRO A 52 3.99 12.73 -13.16
N GLU A 53 4.46 11.49 -13.04
CA GLU A 53 5.12 11.00 -11.82
C GLU A 53 6.46 11.73 -11.60
N LEU A 54 7.12 12.20 -12.66
CA LEU A 54 8.39 12.91 -12.56
C LEU A 54 8.25 14.41 -12.21
N MET A 55 7.03 14.97 -12.24
CA MET A 55 6.82 16.41 -12.06
C MET A 55 7.12 16.90 -10.64
N TYR A 56 6.86 16.08 -9.63
CA TYR A 56 6.97 16.47 -8.22
C TYR A 56 7.90 15.54 -7.44
N VAL A 57 8.74 16.15 -6.60
CA VAL A 57 9.47 15.43 -5.54
C VAL A 57 8.54 15.31 -4.34
N ALA A 58 8.70 14.25 -3.54
CA ALA A 58 7.87 13.97 -2.37
C ALA A 58 7.65 15.18 -1.45
N ALA A 59 8.67 16.03 -1.29
CA ALA A 59 8.66 17.20 -0.41
C ALA A 59 7.90 18.43 -0.94
N THR A 60 7.53 18.46 -2.22
CA THR A 60 6.88 19.65 -2.84
C THR A 60 5.43 19.40 -3.23
N ARG A 61 4.90 18.21 -2.91
CA ARG A 61 3.55 17.84 -3.30
C ARG A 61 2.56 18.29 -2.24
N HIS A 62 1.87 19.36 -2.56
CA HIS A 62 0.89 20.00 -1.70
C HIS A 62 -0.40 20.23 -2.47
N SER A 63 -1.53 19.94 -1.85
CA SER A 63 -2.85 20.18 -2.42
C SER A 63 -3.65 21.14 -1.56
N THR A 64 -4.36 22.04 -2.23
CA THR A 64 -5.41 22.88 -1.66
C THR A 64 -6.79 22.23 -1.75
N LYS A 65 -6.86 20.98 -2.27
CA LYS A 65 -8.10 20.20 -2.32
C LYS A 65 -8.08 19.17 -1.19
N ARG A 66 -9.25 18.92 -0.61
CA ARG A 66 -9.46 17.88 0.40
C ARG A 66 -9.02 16.50 -0.07
N ARG A 67 -9.33 16.15 -1.33
CA ARG A 67 -8.87 14.90 -1.95
C ARG A 67 -7.52 15.07 -2.62
N ILE A 68 -6.60 14.18 -2.27
CA ILE A 68 -5.26 14.13 -2.85
C ILE A 68 -5.38 13.90 -4.36
N PRO A 69 -4.80 14.78 -5.20
CA PRO A 69 -4.76 14.53 -6.63
C PRO A 69 -3.84 13.34 -6.92
N VAL A 70 -4.39 12.29 -7.52
CA VAL A 70 -3.67 11.07 -7.90
C VAL A 70 -3.18 11.21 -9.33
N TYR A 71 -1.86 11.16 -9.55
CA TYR A 71 -1.25 11.32 -10.88
C TYR A 71 -0.73 10.00 -11.47
N THR A 72 -0.99 8.89 -10.78
CA THR A 72 -0.59 7.55 -11.20
C THR A 72 -1.81 6.69 -11.52
N ARG A 73 -1.63 5.75 -12.46
CA ARG A 73 -2.61 4.69 -12.73
C ARG A 73 -2.29 3.40 -11.94
N ALA A 74 -1.12 3.35 -11.30
CA ALA A 74 -0.73 2.25 -10.42
C ALA A 74 -1.44 2.43 -9.08
N ILE A 75 -2.55 1.71 -8.93
CA ILE A 75 -3.36 1.67 -7.71
C ILE A 75 -3.41 0.22 -7.25
N MET A 76 -3.09 -0.01 -5.99
CA MET A 76 -3.08 -1.35 -5.41
C MET A 76 -3.49 -1.32 -3.94
N ASP A 77 -3.93 -2.48 -3.46
CA ASP A 77 -4.48 -2.62 -2.12
C ASP A 77 -3.45 -3.26 -1.19
N PHE A 78 -3.28 -2.66 -0.02
CA PHE A 78 -2.54 -3.21 1.12
C PHE A 78 -3.55 -3.62 2.18
N ASN A 79 -3.93 -4.91 2.16
CA ASN A 79 -4.94 -5.45 3.05
C ASN A 79 -4.29 -6.05 4.31
N PHE A 80 -4.55 -5.41 5.45
CA PHE A 80 -4.05 -5.79 6.76
C PHE A 80 -4.84 -6.92 7.42
N GLY A 81 -5.90 -7.42 6.76
CA GLY A 81 -6.77 -8.46 7.25
C GLY A 81 -7.89 -7.94 8.14
N ALA A 82 -8.47 -8.86 8.92
CA ALA A 82 -9.58 -8.60 9.81
C ALA A 82 -9.30 -9.19 11.20
N ALA A 83 -9.69 -8.48 12.25
CA ALA A 83 -9.76 -9.01 13.61
C ALA A 83 -10.87 -8.29 14.41
N PRO A 84 -11.38 -8.87 15.51
CA PRO A 84 -12.29 -8.19 16.41
C PRO A 84 -11.70 -6.90 17.00
N VAL A 85 -12.56 -5.96 17.41
CA VAL A 85 -12.15 -4.78 18.17
C VAL A 85 -11.27 -5.15 19.36
N ASP A 86 -10.27 -4.31 19.65
CA ASP A 86 -9.28 -4.50 20.72
C ASP A 86 -8.37 -5.73 20.59
N SER A 87 -8.40 -6.41 19.45
CA SER A 87 -7.40 -7.44 19.12
C SER A 87 -6.00 -6.84 18.98
N GLU A 88 -4.98 -7.71 19.11
CA GLU A 88 -3.59 -7.36 18.79
C GLU A 88 -3.50 -6.69 17.41
N PRO A 89 -2.72 -5.62 17.25
CA PRO A 89 -2.57 -4.94 15.96
C PRO A 89 -2.13 -5.89 14.83
N ALA A 90 -2.61 -5.66 13.62
CA ALA A 90 -2.09 -6.30 12.42
C ALA A 90 -0.73 -5.68 12.07
N ILE A 91 0.37 -6.38 12.34
CA ILE A 91 1.73 -5.90 12.05
C ILE A 91 2.28 -6.67 10.84
N VAL A 92 2.82 -5.95 9.86
CA VAL A 92 3.43 -6.52 8.66
C VAL A 92 4.81 -5.90 8.46
N TYR A 93 5.84 -6.74 8.56
CA TYR A 93 7.19 -6.40 8.15
C TYR A 93 7.35 -6.72 6.67
N MET A 94 7.86 -5.78 5.89
CA MET A 94 8.21 -5.97 4.49
C MET A 94 9.64 -5.51 4.25
N ASN A 95 10.40 -6.27 3.46
CA ASN A 95 11.77 -5.93 3.13
C ASN A 95 11.83 -5.28 1.75
N LEU A 96 12.25 -4.01 1.72
CA LEU A 96 12.42 -3.23 0.50
C LEU A 96 13.90 -3.26 0.11
N GLU A 97 14.20 -3.65 -1.12
CA GLU A 97 15.55 -3.70 -1.67
C GLU A 97 15.70 -2.74 -2.84
N ASN A 98 16.87 -2.11 -2.96
CA ASN A 98 17.27 -1.38 -4.16
C ASN A 98 17.98 -2.33 -5.13
N THR A 99 17.24 -2.77 -6.15
CA THR A 99 17.72 -3.67 -7.20
C THR A 99 18.41 -2.93 -8.35
N GLY A 100 18.40 -1.61 -8.34
CA GLY A 100 18.99 -0.76 -9.36
C GLY A 100 20.47 -0.49 -9.16
N THR A 101 21.03 0.33 -10.05
CA THR A 101 22.45 0.71 -10.04
C THR A 101 22.69 2.12 -9.48
N VAL A 102 21.63 2.83 -9.08
CA VAL A 102 21.69 4.19 -8.53
C VAL A 102 21.05 4.23 -7.13
N PRO A 103 21.48 5.12 -6.24
CA PRO A 103 20.80 5.31 -4.95
C PRO A 103 19.34 5.72 -5.15
N SER A 104 18.47 5.17 -4.32
CA SER A 104 17.02 5.34 -4.37
C SER A 104 16.54 5.99 -3.08
N GLU A 105 15.84 7.12 -3.17
CA GLU A 105 15.13 7.73 -2.05
C GLU A 105 13.64 7.42 -2.19
N TRP A 106 13.00 7.01 -1.10
CA TRP A 106 11.61 6.59 -1.07
C TRP A 106 10.86 7.17 0.12
N ALA A 107 9.54 7.32 0.00
CA ALA A 107 8.66 7.80 1.07
C ALA A 107 7.22 7.24 0.95
N PHE A 108 6.59 7.01 2.10
CA PHE A 108 5.15 6.83 2.25
C PHE A 108 4.52 8.17 2.67
N LEU A 109 3.80 8.78 1.75
CA LEU A 109 3.13 10.06 1.92
C LEU A 109 1.66 9.79 2.29
N PHE A 110 1.32 10.15 3.52
CA PHE A 110 -0.04 10.06 4.04
C PHE A 110 -0.83 11.30 3.60
N PRO A 111 -2.18 11.28 3.65
CA PRO A 111 -2.98 12.45 3.28
C PRO A 111 -2.58 13.72 4.02
N SER A 112 -2.27 13.60 5.31
CA SER A 112 -1.79 14.70 6.15
C SER A 112 -0.47 15.32 5.68
N ASP A 113 0.40 14.59 4.97
CA ASP A 113 1.66 15.17 4.45
C ASP A 113 1.43 15.95 3.14
N LEU A 114 0.31 15.68 2.46
CA LEU A 114 -0.01 16.17 1.13
C LEU A 114 -1.02 17.31 1.12
N GLN A 115 -1.81 17.45 2.18
CA GLN A 115 -2.73 18.56 2.36
C GLN A 115 -1.98 19.79 2.89
N LEU A 116 -2.23 20.96 2.28
CA LEU A 116 -1.90 22.24 2.91
C LEU A 116 -2.94 22.49 4.00
N GLU A 117 -2.52 22.86 5.20
CA GLU A 117 -3.41 23.45 6.18
C GLU A 117 -3.96 24.76 5.60
N LEU A 118 -5.15 24.70 5.00
CA LEU A 118 -5.90 25.87 4.59
C LEU A 118 -6.67 26.40 5.78
N GLU A 119 -6.61 27.71 6.01
CA GLU A 119 -7.37 28.35 7.08
C GLU A 119 -8.89 28.17 6.81
N TYR A 120 -9.65 27.84 7.87
CA TYR A 120 -11.06 27.45 7.84
C TYR A 120 -12.03 28.35 7.04
N TRP A 121 -11.66 29.60 6.76
CA TRP A 121 -12.47 30.53 5.96
C TRP A 121 -12.39 30.27 4.44
N ALA A 122 -11.45 29.44 3.98
CA ALA A 122 -11.23 29.14 2.57
C ALA A 122 -11.97 27.88 2.08
N GLU A 123 -12.56 27.08 2.98
CA GLU A 123 -13.29 25.86 2.63
C GLU A 123 -14.79 25.97 2.91
N THR A 124 -15.61 25.42 2.02
CA THR A 124 -17.06 25.24 2.22
C THR A 124 -17.27 24.32 3.44
N GLY A 125 -17.71 24.89 4.56
CA GLY A 125 -17.57 24.32 5.92
C GLY A 125 -18.33 23.04 6.28
N GLU A 126 -18.61 22.13 5.35
CA GLU A 126 -19.25 20.83 5.63
C GLU A 126 -18.38 19.69 5.11
N TYR A 127 -18.08 18.71 5.98
CA TYR A 127 -17.41 17.45 5.62
C TYR A 127 -18.45 16.38 5.26
N ASP A 128 -18.14 15.54 4.27
CA ASP A 128 -18.94 14.35 4.00
C ASP A 128 -18.61 13.18 4.96
N ALA A 129 -19.42 12.12 4.94
CA ALA A 129 -19.26 10.98 5.86
C ALA A 129 -17.95 10.20 5.63
N ASP A 130 -17.48 10.13 4.38
CA ASP A 130 -16.23 9.46 4.03
C ASP A 130 -15.04 10.30 4.52
N GLU A 131 -15.11 11.63 4.36
CA GLU A 131 -14.11 12.58 4.86
C GLU A 131 -13.99 12.52 6.39
N LEU A 132 -15.11 12.49 7.11
CA LEU A 132 -15.11 12.35 8.58
C LEU A 132 -14.48 11.01 9.02
N HIS A 133 -14.77 9.93 8.29
CA HIS A 133 -14.20 8.62 8.57
C HIS A 133 -12.69 8.60 8.32
N GLU A 134 -12.22 9.14 7.19
CA GLU A 134 -10.79 9.26 6.89
C GLU A 134 -10.05 10.09 7.95
N MET A 135 -10.64 11.21 8.40
CA MET A 135 -10.09 12.01 9.49
C MET A 135 -9.97 11.21 10.79
N GLN A 136 -11.02 10.47 11.16
CA GLN A 136 -11.00 9.62 12.35
C GLN A 136 -9.92 8.52 12.26
N VAL A 137 -9.77 7.89 11.08
CA VAL A 137 -8.74 6.88 10.80
C VAL A 137 -7.33 7.47 10.99
N MET A 138 -7.09 8.68 10.50
CA MET A 138 -5.80 9.37 10.61
C MET A 138 -5.50 9.85 12.04
N ASP A 139 -6.43 10.56 12.67
CA ASP A 139 -6.27 11.12 14.03
C ASP A 139 -6.01 10.02 15.06
N SER A 140 -6.70 8.90 14.89
CA SER A 140 -6.54 7.73 15.76
C SER A 140 -5.32 6.87 15.43
N LYS A 141 -4.61 7.21 14.34
CA LYS A 141 -3.44 6.48 13.83
C LYS A 141 -3.73 4.99 13.68
N LEU A 142 -4.85 4.67 13.04
CA LEU A 142 -5.19 3.27 12.79
C LEU A 142 -4.15 2.60 11.92
N PHE A 143 -3.62 3.33 10.94
CA PHE A 143 -2.53 2.88 10.09
C PHE A 143 -1.24 3.65 10.39
N THR A 144 -0.13 2.93 10.52
CA THR A 144 1.21 3.53 10.67
C THR A 144 2.24 2.79 9.83
N VAL A 145 3.26 3.52 9.35
CA VAL A 145 4.41 2.97 8.63
C VAL A 145 5.68 3.44 9.31
N GLU A 146 6.65 2.56 9.55
CA GLU A 146 7.94 2.90 10.13
C GLU A 146 9.08 2.06 9.50
N PRO A 147 10.13 2.68 8.92
CA PRO A 147 10.27 4.12 8.71
C PRO A 147 9.37 4.63 7.58
N ARG A 148 8.90 5.89 7.68
CA ARG A 148 8.06 6.52 6.65
C ARG A 148 8.81 6.92 5.39
N LYS A 149 10.13 7.10 5.48
CA LYS A 149 11.00 7.46 4.35
C LYS A 149 12.41 6.93 4.58
N GLY A 150 13.16 6.77 3.51
CA GLY A 150 14.52 6.27 3.58
C GLY A 150 15.31 6.48 2.30
N THR A 151 16.59 6.11 2.37
CA THR A 151 17.48 6.06 1.22
C THR A 151 18.19 4.73 1.20
N LEU A 152 18.22 4.09 0.04
CA LEU A 152 18.87 2.81 -0.18
C LEU A 152 19.96 2.95 -1.24
N ALA A 153 21.18 2.58 -0.91
CA ALA A 153 22.23 2.39 -1.90
C ALA A 153 21.96 1.13 -2.74
N PRO A 154 22.55 1.01 -3.94
CA PRO A 154 22.43 -0.20 -4.78
C PRO A 154 22.75 -1.48 -4.00
N GLY A 155 21.87 -2.48 -4.09
CA GLY A 155 22.00 -3.77 -3.40
C GLY A 155 21.73 -3.74 -1.89
N CYS A 156 21.41 -2.58 -1.31
CA CYS A 156 20.98 -2.50 0.09
C CYS A 156 19.48 -2.76 0.23
N CYS A 157 19.10 -3.29 1.38
CA CYS A 157 17.70 -3.46 1.77
C CYS A 157 17.39 -2.81 3.12
N GLN A 158 16.11 -2.53 3.35
CA GLN A 158 15.59 -1.98 4.59
C GLN A 158 14.23 -2.60 4.91
N THR A 159 14.06 -3.00 6.16
CA THR A 159 12.77 -3.46 6.66
C THR A 159 11.87 -2.29 6.99
N ILE A 160 10.64 -2.34 6.51
CA ILE A 160 9.56 -1.39 6.76
C ILE A 160 8.47 -2.13 7.53
N THR A 161 7.93 -1.48 8.56
CA THR A 161 6.87 -2.00 9.41
C THR A 161 5.60 -1.23 9.14
N CYS A 162 4.59 -1.92 8.62
CA CYS A 162 3.24 -1.39 8.47
C CYS A 162 2.37 -1.97 9.59
N THR A 163 1.56 -1.13 10.24
CA THR A 163 0.68 -1.57 11.34
C THR A 163 -0.74 -1.07 11.12
N TYR A 164 -1.72 -1.92 11.42
CA TYR A 164 -3.13 -1.56 11.52
C TYR A 164 -3.68 -1.89 12.93
N ARG A 165 -4.40 -0.96 13.54
CA ARG A 165 -4.99 -1.11 14.89
C ARG A 165 -6.52 -1.31 14.80
N HIS A 166 -7.02 -2.36 15.43
CA HIS A 166 -8.42 -2.76 15.44
C HIS A 166 -9.24 -1.96 16.47
N LEU A 167 -9.38 -0.63 16.29
CA LEU A 167 -10.03 0.25 17.28
C LEU A 167 -11.48 0.61 16.96
N PHE A 168 -11.83 0.79 15.68
CA PHE A 168 -13.19 1.15 15.26
C PHE A 168 -13.73 0.11 14.29
N THR A 169 -14.88 -0.45 14.65
CA THR A 169 -15.60 -1.45 13.85
C THR A 169 -15.88 -0.94 12.44
N GLY A 170 -15.77 -1.83 11.46
CA GLY A 170 -16.04 -1.55 10.06
C GLY A 170 -14.82 -1.67 9.16
N LEU A 171 -15.01 -1.26 7.92
CA LEU A 171 -13.99 -1.22 6.88
C LEU A 171 -13.25 0.11 6.96
N ASN A 172 -12.00 0.08 7.42
CA ASN A 172 -11.15 1.25 7.52
C ASN A 172 -10.24 1.32 6.29
N LYS A 173 -10.22 2.49 5.65
CA LYS A 173 -9.43 2.74 4.44
C LYS A 173 -8.61 4.00 4.60
N LEU A 174 -7.41 4.00 4.03
CA LEU A 174 -6.57 5.18 3.96
C LEU A 174 -5.72 5.17 2.67
N PRO A 175 -5.86 6.16 1.78
CA PRO A 175 -4.98 6.28 0.62
C PRO A 175 -3.60 6.79 1.03
N VAL A 176 -2.56 6.01 0.75
CA VAL A 176 -1.15 6.36 1.02
C VAL A 176 -0.37 6.30 -0.28
N ILE A 177 0.45 7.32 -0.55
CA ILE A 177 1.28 7.34 -1.77
C ILE A 177 2.67 6.79 -1.45
N PHE A 178 3.08 5.74 -2.13
CA PHE A 178 4.47 5.31 -2.15
C PHE A 178 5.20 6.01 -3.29
N LYS A 179 6.19 6.83 -2.93
CA LYS A 179 6.93 7.68 -3.86
C LYS A 179 8.40 7.32 -3.88
N VAL A 180 8.93 7.07 -5.07
CA VAL A 180 10.38 7.00 -5.33
C VAL A 180 10.82 8.31 -5.97
N THR A 181 11.81 9.00 -5.39
CA THR A 181 12.33 10.26 -5.92
C THR A 181 12.90 10.06 -7.32
N ARG A 182 12.42 10.83 -8.31
CA ARG A 182 12.74 10.67 -9.74
C ARG A 182 12.41 9.27 -10.29
N GLY A 183 11.50 8.55 -9.65
CA GLY A 183 11.03 7.24 -10.07
C GLY A 183 9.51 7.17 -10.02
N ARG A 184 9.03 5.95 -9.77
CA ARG A 184 7.60 5.63 -9.75
C ARG A 184 6.86 6.24 -8.58
N GLU A 185 5.56 6.40 -8.80
CA GLU A 185 4.59 6.78 -7.80
C GLU A 185 3.42 5.81 -7.85
N ILE A 186 3.03 5.32 -6.69
CA ILE A 186 2.03 4.27 -6.58
C ILE A 186 1.05 4.66 -5.48
N LEU A 187 -0.24 4.59 -5.77
CA LEU A 187 -1.29 4.78 -4.77
C LEU A 187 -1.56 3.44 -4.10
N LEU A 188 -1.34 3.39 -2.80
CA LEU A 188 -1.60 2.23 -1.95
C LEU A 188 -2.87 2.50 -1.14
N ASN A 189 -3.92 1.71 -1.34
CA ASN A 189 -5.09 1.75 -0.49
C ASN A 189 -4.84 0.85 0.71
N PHE A 190 -4.56 1.45 1.86
CA PHE A 190 -4.46 0.70 3.10
C PHE A 190 -5.87 0.30 3.52
N ILE A 191 -6.09 -0.99 3.74
CA ILE A 191 -7.40 -1.55 4.04
C ILE A 191 -7.26 -2.43 5.28
N GLY A 192 -8.07 -2.17 6.30
CA GLY A 192 -8.16 -2.99 7.49
C GLY A 192 -9.61 -3.14 7.90
N VAL A 193 -9.96 -4.31 8.44
CA VAL A 193 -11.32 -4.55 8.94
C VAL A 193 -11.26 -4.79 10.44
N THR A 194 -12.03 -4.01 11.18
CA THR A 194 -12.29 -4.29 12.60
C THR A 194 -13.67 -4.90 12.70
N VAL A 195 -13.78 -6.06 13.32
CA VAL A 195 -15.05 -6.78 13.46
C VAL A 195 -15.67 -6.46 14.82
N ASP A 196 -17.00 -6.32 14.83
CA ASP A 196 -17.76 -6.28 16.08
C ASP A 196 -17.71 -7.68 16.74
N PRO A 197 -17.28 -7.83 18.01
CA PRO A 197 -17.21 -9.13 18.68
C PRO A 197 -18.51 -9.94 18.69
N GLU A 198 -19.66 -9.29 18.53
CA GLU A 198 -20.96 -9.97 18.48
C GLU A 198 -21.39 -10.40 17.07
N ALA A 199 -20.65 -9.98 16.03
CA ALA A 199 -20.93 -10.28 14.64
C ALA A 199 -20.09 -11.45 14.12
N TYR A 200 -20.69 -12.29 13.27
CA TYR A 200 -19.96 -13.29 12.49
C TYR A 200 -19.35 -12.66 11.23
N TYR A 201 -18.05 -12.79 11.02
CA TYR A 201 -17.38 -12.17 9.87
C TYR A 201 -16.47 -13.12 9.08
N VAL A 202 -16.81 -13.28 7.81
CA VAL A 202 -15.94 -13.95 6.82
C VAL A 202 -15.16 -12.88 6.06
N HIS A 203 -13.84 -12.90 6.20
CA HIS A 203 -12.94 -12.01 5.47
C HIS A 203 -12.70 -12.53 4.05
N PHE A 204 -12.94 -11.67 3.07
CA PHE A 204 -12.59 -11.89 1.67
C PHE A 204 -11.35 -11.06 1.33
N ALA A 205 -10.26 -11.72 0.97
CA ALA A 205 -9.03 -11.05 0.55
C ALA A 205 -9.23 -10.20 -0.72
N SER A 206 -10.14 -10.63 -1.60
CA SER A 206 -10.59 -9.92 -2.80
C SER A 206 -12.07 -10.22 -3.06
N THR A 207 -12.78 -9.26 -3.65
CA THR A 207 -14.16 -9.47 -4.16
C THR A 207 -14.18 -10.09 -5.55
N LYS A 208 -13.01 -10.28 -6.17
CA LYS A 208 -12.82 -10.94 -7.46
C LYS A 208 -11.82 -12.09 -7.33
N HIS A 209 -12.23 -13.28 -7.75
CA HIS A 209 -11.35 -14.42 -7.88
C HIS A 209 -11.24 -14.79 -9.36
N MET A 210 -10.02 -14.76 -9.90
CA MET A 210 -9.71 -15.22 -11.24
C MET A 210 -9.20 -16.65 -11.13
N PHE A 211 -9.95 -17.60 -11.68
CA PHE A 211 -9.49 -18.98 -11.78
C PHE A 211 -8.35 -19.10 -12.78
N GLU A 212 -7.40 -20.00 -12.51
CA GLU A 212 -6.33 -20.36 -13.43
C GLU A 212 -6.92 -20.90 -14.75
N PRO A 213 -6.39 -20.50 -15.91
CA PRO A 213 -6.85 -21.00 -17.20
C PRO A 213 -6.76 -22.53 -17.29
N VAL A 214 -7.83 -23.16 -17.76
CA VAL A 214 -7.90 -24.63 -17.92
C VAL A 214 -8.04 -25.02 -19.40
N PRO A 215 -7.34 -26.07 -19.87
CA PRO A 215 -7.47 -26.54 -21.25
C PRO A 215 -8.89 -27.04 -21.56
N VAL A 216 -9.43 -26.62 -22.71
CA VAL A 216 -10.73 -27.11 -23.19
C VAL A 216 -10.61 -28.57 -23.62
N GLY A 217 -11.51 -29.43 -23.13
CA GLY A 217 -11.57 -30.85 -23.50
C GLY A 217 -10.68 -31.78 -22.68
N GLY A 218 -10.09 -31.31 -21.58
CA GLY A 218 -9.38 -32.17 -20.64
C GLY A 218 -10.32 -33.14 -19.90
N ASN A 219 -9.90 -34.39 -19.74
CA ASN A 219 -10.68 -35.42 -19.02
C ASN A 219 -10.49 -35.37 -17.49
N SER A 220 -9.67 -34.44 -16.98
CA SER A 220 -9.39 -34.24 -15.56
C SER A 220 -9.49 -32.75 -15.21
N PRO A 221 -10.62 -32.27 -14.66
CA PRO A 221 -10.75 -30.87 -14.27
C PRO A 221 -9.79 -30.58 -13.09
N PRO A 222 -9.02 -29.48 -13.11
CA PRO A 222 -8.15 -29.12 -12.00
C PRO A 222 -8.98 -28.62 -10.81
N VAL A 223 -8.56 -28.99 -9.60
CA VAL A 223 -9.12 -28.44 -8.36
C VAL A 223 -8.44 -27.11 -8.09
N GLN A 224 -9.23 -26.05 -7.95
CA GLN A 224 -8.76 -24.72 -7.58
C GLN A 224 -9.37 -24.33 -6.23
N ILE A 225 -8.57 -23.72 -5.36
CA ILE A 225 -8.92 -23.46 -3.96
C ILE A 225 -9.03 -21.95 -3.74
N TYR A 226 -10.14 -21.52 -3.14
CA TYR A 226 -10.29 -20.16 -2.62
C TYR A 226 -10.31 -20.20 -1.10
N GLU A 227 -9.28 -19.64 -0.47
CA GLU A 227 -9.17 -19.63 0.99
C GLU A 227 -10.06 -18.52 1.59
N LEU A 228 -10.98 -18.91 2.47
CA LEU A 228 -11.76 -17.98 3.28
C LEU A 228 -11.20 -17.94 4.70
N HIS A 229 -11.17 -16.75 5.29
CA HIS A 229 -10.68 -16.56 6.65
C HIS A 229 -11.81 -16.07 7.55
N ASN A 230 -12.04 -16.75 8.66
CA ASN A 230 -12.85 -16.18 9.73
C ASN A 230 -11.98 -15.18 10.50
N GLY A 231 -12.31 -13.89 10.38
CA GLY A 231 -11.56 -12.78 10.98
C GLY A 231 -12.23 -12.21 12.24
N GLY A 232 -13.23 -12.92 12.78
CA GLY A 232 -14.05 -12.53 13.92
C GLY A 232 -15.27 -13.41 14.00
#